data_AF-T1IDB9-F1
#
_entry.id   AF-T1IDB9-F1
#
_cell.length_a   1.000
_cell.length_b   1.000
_cell.length_c   1.000
_cell.angle_alpha   90.00
_cell.angle_beta   90.00
_cell.angle_gamma   90.00
#
_symmetry.space_group_name_H-M   'P 1'
#
loop_
_entity.id
_entity.type
_entity.pdbx_description
1 polymer ?
#
loop_
_entity_poly.entity_id
_entity_poly.type
_entity_poly.pdbx_seq_one_letter_code
_entity_poly.pdbx_strand_id
1 'polypeptide(L)'
;MSQKQIESYLVQNSSSNSTPSRVRIPLKRSRSSPESLPSQSKKLITEEKSGEMSSSGNDELLISIGKIIDTKLAVLPTKDDFNLLREEMKSLKIENESLKVQIKSLKENERQLNKRLEMLENNSRKNNLIIKGLLFSDQDNLLDIVDDFFSNVMKIEDKVEIVEVRPLGNKNMKKSNLKSFIKVDKLIINDVICSWDDTMGLSYEEEFGAAKLKEIVGHDFSEFIHGLLQEPPRRRANLPTSPGRQQSSSRSNT
;
A
#
# COMPACT_ATOMS: atom_id res chain seq x y z
N MET A 1 25.96 10.01 3.94
CA MET A 1 25.83 8.57 4.22
C MET A 1 25.83 7.82 2.90
N SER A 2 26.59 6.74 2.79
CA SER A 2 26.75 5.98 1.54
C SER A 2 25.58 5.01 1.33
N GLN A 3 25.15 4.77 0.09
CA GLN A 3 24.14 3.75 -0.25
C GLN A 3 24.49 2.36 0.31
N LYS A 4 25.79 2.04 0.44
CA LYS A 4 26.26 0.79 1.04
C LYS A 4 25.98 0.69 2.55
N GLN A 5 25.89 1.82 3.26
CA GLN A 5 25.50 1.82 4.68
C GLN A 5 23.99 1.57 4.83
N ILE A 6 23.17 2.07 3.91
CA ILE A 6 21.71 1.87 3.94
C ILE A 6 21.35 0.39 3.70
N GLU A 7 22.03 -0.29 2.76
CA GLU A 7 21.82 -1.72 2.51
C GLU A 7 22.23 -2.60 3.69
N SER A 8 23.27 -2.23 4.45
CA SER A 8 23.69 -2.99 5.64
C SER A 8 22.66 -2.96 6.79
N TYR A 9 21.88 -1.88 6.90
CA TYR A 9 20.81 -1.77 7.90
C TYR A 9 19.53 -2.53 7.51
N LEU A 10 19.28 -2.73 6.21
CA LEU A 10 18.08 -3.43 5.73
C LEU A 10 18.20 -4.97 5.81
N VAL A 11 19.41 -5.51 5.73
CA VAL A 11 19.64 -6.97 5.77
C VAL A 11 19.60 -7.53 7.20
N GLN A 12 19.88 -6.74 8.24
CA GLN A 12 19.89 -7.24 9.61
C GLN A 12 18.49 -7.37 10.27
N ASN A 13 17.45 -6.75 9.72
CA ASN A 13 16.10 -6.78 10.33
C ASN A 13 15.13 -7.83 9.76
N SER A 14 15.57 -8.71 8.85
CA SER A 14 14.70 -9.69 8.18
C SER A 14 14.78 -11.11 8.76
N SER A 15 15.55 -11.35 9.82
CA SER A 15 15.84 -12.71 10.32
C SER A 15 15.51 -12.95 11.80
N SER A 16 14.32 -12.56 12.28
CA SER A 16 13.72 -13.15 13.50
C SER A 16 12.32 -12.60 13.80
N ASN A 17 11.30 -13.01 13.04
CA ASN A 17 9.90 -12.88 13.49
C ASN A 17 9.12 -14.12 13.04
N SER A 18 9.49 -15.26 13.62
CA SER A 18 8.65 -16.45 13.65
C SER A 18 7.60 -16.25 14.74
N THR A 19 6.41 -15.82 14.37
CA THR A 19 5.26 -15.85 15.27
C THR A 19 4.83 -17.31 15.44
N PRO A 20 4.79 -17.88 16.65
CA PRO A 20 4.36 -19.25 16.82
C PRO A 20 2.89 -19.42 16.41
N SER A 21 2.63 -20.48 15.63
CA SER A 21 1.29 -20.81 15.14
C SER A 21 0.35 -21.10 16.31
N ARG A 22 -0.73 -20.33 16.41
CA ARG A 22 -1.75 -20.40 17.46
C ARG A 22 -2.53 -21.71 17.36
N VAL A 23 -2.11 -22.72 18.12
CA VAL A 23 -2.89 -23.95 18.32
C VAL A 23 -4.21 -23.58 19.00
N ARG A 24 -5.32 -23.73 18.27
CA ARG A 24 -6.68 -23.58 18.82
C ARG A 24 -6.97 -24.79 19.71
N ILE A 25 -6.82 -24.63 21.01
CA ILE A 25 -7.31 -25.60 21.99
C ILE A 25 -8.84 -25.43 22.09
N PRO A 26 -9.64 -26.47 21.83
CA PRO A 26 -11.09 -26.42 22.04
C PRO A 26 -11.39 -26.35 23.55
N LEU A 27 -12.04 -25.26 23.98
CA LEU A 27 -12.59 -25.12 25.32
C LEU A 27 -13.69 -26.18 25.54
N LYS A 28 -13.36 -27.27 26.24
CA LYS A 28 -14.35 -28.15 26.86
C LYS A 28 -14.85 -27.49 28.14
N ARG A 29 -16.12 -27.08 28.14
CA ARG A 29 -16.87 -26.72 29.36
C ARG A 29 -17.02 -27.98 30.21
N SER A 30 -16.34 -28.03 31.35
CA SER A 30 -16.65 -29.00 32.41
C SER A 30 -17.64 -28.37 33.37
N ARG A 31 -18.90 -28.77 33.21
CA ARG A 31 -19.96 -28.65 34.20
C ARG A 31 -19.66 -29.68 35.30
N SER A 32 -19.62 -29.25 36.55
CA SER A 32 -20.10 -30.02 37.71
C SER A 32 -19.85 -29.24 39.01
N SER A 33 -20.90 -28.56 39.49
CA SER A 33 -21.24 -28.58 40.93
C SER A 33 -21.75 -29.99 41.27
N PRO A 34 -21.61 -30.47 42.52
CA PRO A 34 -22.56 -30.17 43.61
C PRO A 34 -21.82 -30.04 44.97
N GLU A 35 -22.37 -29.70 46.14
CA GLU A 35 -23.72 -29.79 46.69
C GLU A 35 -23.78 -28.99 48.00
N SER A 36 -25.00 -28.65 48.39
CA SER A 36 -25.45 -28.13 49.68
C SER A 36 -25.04 -29.01 50.87
N LEU A 37 -24.99 -28.46 52.09
CA LEU A 37 -26.01 -28.73 53.12
C LEU A 37 -25.83 -27.87 54.40
N PRO A 38 -26.91 -27.69 55.19
CA PRO A 38 -27.04 -26.79 56.35
C PRO A 38 -27.12 -27.55 57.69
N SER A 39 -27.44 -26.81 58.78
CA SER A 39 -28.04 -27.23 60.08
C SER A 39 -27.07 -27.19 61.27
N GLN A 40 -27.23 -26.24 62.20
CA GLN A 40 -28.07 -26.30 63.42
C GLN A 40 -27.77 -27.49 64.34
N SER A 41 -27.25 -27.24 65.56
CA SER A 41 -28.03 -27.32 66.82
C SER A 41 -27.16 -27.33 68.10
N LYS A 42 -27.82 -26.79 69.14
CA LYS A 42 -27.48 -26.54 70.56
C LYS A 42 -26.87 -27.70 71.38
N LYS A 43 -26.01 -27.32 72.35
CA LYS A 43 -25.79 -27.81 73.75
C LYS A 43 -24.27 -27.75 74.04
N LEU A 44 -23.73 -27.48 75.22
CA LEU A 44 -24.18 -27.42 76.61
C LEU A 44 -23.11 -26.59 77.38
N ILE A 45 -23.49 -26.05 78.52
CA ILE A 45 -22.66 -25.33 79.50
C ILE A 45 -21.54 -26.24 80.05
N THR A 46 -20.33 -25.70 80.23
CA THR A 46 -19.47 -26.00 81.39
C THR A 46 -18.63 -24.76 81.70
N GLU A 47 -18.88 -24.16 82.86
CA GLU A 47 -17.93 -23.26 83.50
C GLU A 47 -16.66 -24.06 83.85
N GLU A 48 -15.53 -23.74 83.23
CA GLU A 48 -14.23 -24.09 83.79
C GLU A 48 -13.43 -22.80 84.00
N LYS A 49 -13.29 -22.47 85.28
CA LYS A 49 -12.32 -21.54 85.81
C LYS A 49 -10.96 -22.24 85.76
N SER A 50 -10.24 -22.09 84.66
CA SER A 50 -8.81 -22.39 84.54
C SER A 50 -8.14 -21.10 84.08
N GLY A 51 -7.45 -20.37 84.95
CA GLY A 51 -6.07 -20.69 85.23
C GLY A 51 -5.21 -19.88 84.25
N GLU A 52 -4.90 -18.65 84.64
CA GLU A 52 -3.81 -17.86 84.05
C GLU A 52 -2.53 -18.70 84.05
N MET A 53 -2.15 -19.24 82.89
CA MET A 53 -0.78 -19.62 82.56
C MET A 53 -0.72 -20.04 81.08
N SER A 54 0.15 -19.39 80.30
CA SER A 54 0.53 -19.61 78.89
C SER A 54 -0.17 -18.80 77.77
N SER A 55 -0.52 -17.52 78.00
CA SER A 55 -0.89 -16.62 76.87
C SER A 55 0.33 -16.17 76.03
N SER A 56 1.54 -16.18 76.60
CA SER A 56 2.72 -15.57 75.97
C SER A 56 3.23 -16.27 74.71
N GLY A 57 3.05 -17.58 74.56
CA GLY A 57 3.57 -18.33 73.40
C GLY A 57 2.73 -18.17 72.13
N ASN A 58 1.41 -17.97 72.28
CA ASN A 58 0.51 -17.77 71.14
C ASN A 58 0.61 -16.33 70.59
N ASP A 59 0.86 -15.36 71.46
CA ASP A 59 1.06 -13.96 71.08
C ASP A 59 2.34 -13.79 70.24
N GLU A 60 3.43 -14.47 70.63
CA GLU A 60 4.69 -14.45 69.89
C GLU A 60 4.56 -15.10 68.50
N LEU A 61 3.79 -16.20 68.41
CA LEU A 61 3.46 -16.83 67.13
C LEU A 61 2.61 -15.92 66.24
N LEU A 62 1.58 -15.26 66.79
CA LEU A 62 0.77 -14.29 66.04
C LEU A 62 1.59 -13.10 65.54
N ILE A 63 2.55 -12.61 66.35
CA ILE A 63 3.49 -11.56 65.93
C ILE A 63 4.38 -12.06 64.78
N SER A 64 4.89 -13.29 64.87
CA SER A 64 5.74 -13.88 63.82
C SER A 64 4.96 -14.08 62.51
N ILE A 65 3.71 -14.53 62.59
CA ILE A 65 2.81 -14.69 61.43
C ILE A 65 2.46 -13.32 60.85
N GLY A 66 2.20 -12.31 61.68
CA GLY A 66 1.97 -10.92 61.25
C GLY A 66 3.15 -10.37 60.46
N LYS A 67 4.38 -10.54 60.96
CA LYS A 67 5.61 -10.15 60.25
C LYS A 67 5.77 -10.88 58.91
N ILE A 68 5.43 -12.16 58.83
CA ILE A 68 5.47 -12.94 57.57
C ILE A 68 4.40 -12.43 56.59
N ILE A 69 3.21 -12.10 57.06
CA ILE A 69 2.14 -11.55 56.24
C ILE A 69 2.55 -10.17 55.70
N ASP A 70 3.05 -9.27 56.54
CA ASP A 70 3.46 -7.93 56.12
C ASP A 70 4.61 -7.96 55.12
N THR A 71 5.61 -8.82 55.34
CA THR A 71 6.71 -9.01 54.38
C THR A 71 6.23 -9.60 53.05
N LYS A 72 5.24 -10.50 53.06
CA LYS A 72 4.65 -11.04 51.82
C LYS A 72 3.74 -10.01 51.12
N LEU A 73 3.00 -9.19 51.86
CA LEU A 73 2.13 -8.14 51.32
C LEU A 73 2.95 -6.99 50.72
N ALA A 74 4.11 -6.65 51.30
CA ALA A 74 5.00 -5.61 50.77
C ALA A 74 5.61 -5.94 49.40
N VAL A 75 5.66 -7.23 49.02
CA VAL A 75 6.15 -7.68 47.72
C VAL A 75 5.04 -7.63 46.65
N LEU A 76 3.78 -7.50 47.06
CA LEU A 76 2.66 -7.47 46.12
C LEU A 76 2.53 -6.08 45.48
N PRO A 77 2.19 -6.02 44.18
CA PRO A 77 1.88 -4.75 43.52
C PRO A 77 0.79 -4.02 44.28
N THR A 78 1.04 -2.75 44.57
CA THR A 78 0.08 -1.89 45.22
C THR A 78 -1.01 -1.47 44.26
N LYS A 79 -2.12 -0.95 44.80
CA LYS A 79 -3.20 -0.38 43.99
C LYS A 79 -2.71 0.77 43.11
N ASP A 80 -1.70 1.50 43.57
CA ASP A 80 -1.11 2.61 42.82
C ASP A 80 -0.34 2.13 41.60
N ASP A 81 0.40 1.02 41.72
CA ASP A 81 1.06 0.37 40.57
C ASP A 81 0.05 -0.03 39.49
N PHE A 82 -1.11 -0.58 39.87
CA PHE A 82 -2.19 -0.90 38.93
C PHE A 82 -2.83 0.33 38.29
N ASN A 83 -2.91 1.45 39.02
CA ASN A 83 -3.43 2.70 38.49
C ASN A 83 -2.46 3.30 37.47
N LEU A 84 -1.15 3.31 37.78
CA LEU A 84 -0.10 3.76 36.85
C LEU A 84 -0.11 2.91 35.57
N LEU A 85 -0.13 1.58 35.68
CA LEU A 85 -0.23 0.69 34.52
C LEU A 85 -1.49 0.95 33.70
N ARG A 86 -2.62 1.22 34.35
CA ARG A 86 -3.88 1.55 33.66
C ARG A 86 -3.77 2.88 32.91
N GLU A 87 -3.10 3.87 33.47
CA GLU A 87 -2.87 5.16 32.83
C GLU A 87 -1.91 5.04 31.65
N GLU A 88 -0.79 4.35 31.81
CA GLU A 88 0.13 4.03 30.71
C GLU A 88 -0.57 3.28 29.59
N MET A 89 -1.39 2.28 29.91
CA MET A 89 -2.15 1.53 28.92
C MET A 89 -3.17 2.39 28.18
N LYS A 90 -3.79 3.38 28.86
CA LYS A 90 -4.67 4.36 28.21
C LYS A 90 -3.87 5.27 27.26
N SER A 91 -2.73 5.79 27.71
CA SER A 91 -1.86 6.65 26.90
C SER A 91 -1.36 5.91 25.65
N LEU A 92 -0.85 4.69 25.81
CA LEU A 92 -0.43 3.84 24.70
C LEU A 92 -1.56 3.54 23.73
N LYS A 93 -2.78 3.32 24.23
CA LYS A 93 -3.95 3.11 23.36
C LYS A 93 -4.26 4.34 22.52
N ILE A 94 -4.22 5.53 23.12
CA ILE A 94 -4.46 6.80 22.41
C ILE A 94 -3.38 7.03 21.35
N GLU A 95 -2.11 6.83 21.70
CA GLU A 95 -0.99 6.97 20.77
C GLU A 95 -1.12 5.98 19.61
N ASN A 96 -1.44 4.72 19.89
CA ASN A 96 -1.62 3.69 18.87
C ASN A 96 -2.74 4.06 17.87
N GLU A 97 -3.86 4.59 18.36
CA GLU A 97 -4.93 5.07 17.49
C GLU A 97 -4.50 6.30 16.66
N SER A 98 -3.76 7.24 17.26
CA SER A 98 -3.19 8.39 16.54
C SER A 98 -2.23 7.94 15.42
N LEU A 99 -1.33 7.00 15.71
CA LEU A 99 -0.40 6.45 14.74
C LEU A 99 -1.13 5.72 13.60
N LYS A 100 -2.20 4.96 13.89
CA LYS A 100 -3.02 4.33 12.84
C LYS A 100 -3.63 5.37 11.89
N VAL A 101 -4.14 6.48 12.43
CA VAL A 101 -4.69 7.57 11.62
C VAL A 101 -3.61 8.20 10.74
N GLN A 102 -2.43 8.48 11.30
CA GLN A 102 -1.31 9.03 10.55
C GLN A 102 -0.86 8.09 9.42
N ILE A 103 -0.73 6.78 9.70
CA ILE A 103 -0.40 5.77 8.69
C ILE A 103 -1.44 5.74 7.57
N LYS A 104 -2.73 5.80 7.92
CA LYS A 104 -3.81 5.83 6.92
C LYS A 104 -3.73 7.07 6.03
N SER A 105 -3.47 8.24 6.61
CA SER A 105 -3.29 9.49 5.89
C SER A 105 -2.08 9.44 4.94
N LEU A 106 -0.93 8.97 5.43
CA LEU A 106 0.29 8.83 4.63
C LEU A 106 0.09 7.90 3.43
N LYS A 107 -0.57 6.75 3.62
CA LYS A 107 -0.88 5.81 2.53
C LYS A 107 -1.79 6.42 1.46
N GLU A 108 -2.75 7.25 1.86
CA GLU A 108 -3.61 7.94 0.90
C GLU A 108 -2.82 8.99 0.11
N ASN A 109 -1.96 9.76 0.76
CA ASN A 109 -1.09 10.74 0.10
C ASN A 109 -0.12 10.06 -0.89
N GLU A 110 0.49 8.94 -0.50
CA GLU A 110 1.34 8.13 -1.38
C GLU A 110 0.56 7.67 -2.62
N ARG A 111 -0.68 7.18 -2.44
CA ARG A 111 -1.55 6.78 -3.54
C ARG A 111 -1.85 7.94 -4.48
N GLN A 112 -2.15 9.11 -3.95
CA GLN A 112 -2.42 10.32 -4.75
C GLN A 112 -1.19 10.78 -5.51
N LEU A 113 -0.02 10.77 -4.86
CA LEU A 113 1.24 11.14 -5.49
C LEU A 113 1.61 10.18 -6.62
N ASN A 114 1.46 8.87 -6.40
CA ASN A 114 1.71 7.86 -7.42
C ASN A 114 0.76 8.03 -8.61
N LYS A 115 -0.51 8.35 -8.37
CA LYS A 115 -1.46 8.66 -9.45
C LYS A 115 -1.04 9.90 -10.23
N ARG A 116 -0.62 10.97 -9.54
CA ARG A 116 -0.11 12.19 -10.19
C ARG A 116 1.14 11.92 -11.01
N LEU A 117 2.04 11.09 -10.50
CA LEU A 117 3.26 10.70 -11.19
C LEU A 117 2.95 9.87 -12.45
N GLU A 118 2.02 8.91 -12.38
CA GLU A 118 1.55 8.16 -13.56
C GLU A 118 0.95 9.08 -14.62
N MET A 119 0.14 10.07 -14.22
CA MET A 119 -0.41 11.07 -15.14
C MET A 119 0.68 11.89 -15.82
N LEU A 120 1.67 12.36 -15.06
CA LEU A 120 2.80 13.13 -15.61
C LEU A 120 3.67 12.28 -16.54
N GLU A 121 3.94 11.02 -16.19
CA GLU A 121 4.67 10.11 -17.06
C GLU A 121 3.93 9.85 -18.37
N ASN A 122 2.62 9.62 -18.30
CA ASN A 122 1.79 9.43 -19.50
C ASN A 122 1.76 10.70 -20.36
N ASN A 123 1.59 11.87 -19.76
CA ASN A 123 1.61 13.15 -20.47
C ASN A 123 2.97 13.40 -21.15
N SER A 124 4.07 13.09 -20.46
CA SER A 124 5.42 13.20 -21.04
C SER A 124 5.69 12.23 -22.20
N ARG A 125 4.89 11.17 -22.32
CA ARG A 125 5.05 10.12 -23.34
C ARG A 125 3.95 10.12 -24.40
N LYS A 126 2.93 10.98 -24.30
CA LYS A 126 1.76 11.00 -25.21
C LYS A 126 2.16 11.19 -26.67
N ASN A 127 3.25 11.92 -26.88
CA ASN A 127 3.85 12.26 -28.16
C ASN A 127 4.88 11.25 -28.65
N ASN A 128 5.06 10.12 -27.96
CA ASN A 128 6.04 9.13 -28.35
C ASN A 128 5.35 7.99 -29.11
N LEU A 129 5.65 7.87 -30.40
CA LEU A 129 5.25 6.74 -31.21
C LEU A 129 6.36 5.67 -31.23
N ILE A 130 6.00 4.40 -31.07
CA ILE A 130 6.93 3.28 -31.21
C ILE A 130 6.57 2.53 -32.49
N ILE A 131 7.40 2.67 -33.52
CA ILE A 131 7.24 2.00 -34.80
C ILE A 131 8.10 0.74 -34.78
N LYS A 132 7.45 -0.42 -34.87
CA LYS A 132 8.10 -1.73 -34.85
C LYS A 132 8.25 -2.28 -36.26
N GLY A 133 9.30 -3.06 -36.50
CA GLY A 133 9.48 -3.80 -37.75
C GLY A 133 10.06 -2.98 -38.92
N LEU A 134 10.48 -1.74 -38.68
CA LEU A 134 11.26 -0.99 -39.66
C LEU A 134 12.69 -1.57 -39.75
N LEU A 135 13.15 -1.73 -40.99
CA LEU A 135 14.51 -2.15 -41.29
C LEU A 135 15.33 -0.90 -41.53
N PHE A 136 16.42 -0.74 -40.79
CA PHE A 136 17.36 0.37 -40.97
C PHE A 136 18.77 -0.12 -40.66
N SER A 137 19.76 0.53 -41.25
CA SER A 137 21.18 0.31 -41.05
C SER A 137 21.78 1.44 -40.21
N ASP A 138 22.95 1.22 -39.61
CA ASP A 138 23.63 2.24 -38.77
C ASP A 138 24.06 3.50 -39.55
N GLN A 139 24.10 3.42 -40.89
CA GLN A 139 24.46 4.54 -41.77
C GLN A 139 23.23 5.28 -42.31
N ASP A 140 22.02 4.75 -42.09
CA ASP A 140 20.82 5.32 -42.66
C ASP A 140 20.32 6.49 -41.81
N ASN A 141 19.78 7.52 -42.48
CA ASN A 141 19.13 8.61 -41.78
C ASN A 141 17.74 8.16 -41.28
N LEU A 142 17.60 8.01 -39.97
CA LEU A 142 16.37 7.52 -39.35
C LEU A 142 15.16 8.43 -39.59
N LEU A 143 15.39 9.75 -39.77
CA LEU A 143 14.31 10.69 -40.05
C LEU A 143 13.67 10.38 -41.40
N ASP A 144 14.48 10.18 -42.43
CA ASP A 144 14.01 9.92 -43.80
C ASP A 144 13.23 8.60 -43.86
N ILE A 145 13.68 7.57 -43.13
CA ILE A 145 12.96 6.28 -43.04
C ILE A 145 11.58 6.45 -42.40
N VAL A 146 11.50 7.24 -41.33
CA VAL A 146 10.22 7.47 -40.64
C VAL A 146 9.30 8.36 -41.48
N ASP A 147 9.83 9.35 -42.17
CA ASP A 147 9.08 10.22 -43.09
C ASP A 147 8.55 9.43 -44.30
N ASP A 148 9.37 8.55 -44.87
CA ASP A 148 8.98 7.60 -45.91
C ASP A 148 7.88 6.65 -45.41
N PHE A 149 8.00 6.15 -44.17
CA PHE A 149 6.96 5.33 -43.56
C PHE A 149 5.63 6.09 -43.45
N PHE A 150 5.63 7.34 -42.99
CA PHE A 150 4.40 8.13 -42.90
C PHE A 150 3.80 8.46 -44.28
N SER A 151 4.63 8.84 -45.23
CA SER A 151 4.19 9.21 -46.59
C SER A 151 3.72 7.99 -47.39
N ASN A 152 4.53 6.94 -47.43
CA ASN A 152 4.29 5.78 -48.29
C ASN A 152 3.38 4.73 -47.66
N VAL A 153 3.54 4.43 -46.37
CA VAL A 153 2.79 3.36 -45.69
C VAL A 153 1.50 3.90 -45.09
N MET A 154 1.58 5.03 -44.37
CA MET A 154 0.40 5.60 -43.71
C MET A 154 -0.43 6.51 -44.62
N LYS A 155 0.11 6.93 -45.78
CA LYS A 155 -0.56 7.83 -46.74
C LYS A 155 -0.98 9.16 -46.11
N ILE A 156 -0.16 9.69 -45.21
CA ILE A 156 -0.38 11.03 -44.66
C ILE A 156 0.13 12.02 -45.70
N GLU A 157 -0.78 12.83 -46.24
CA GLU A 157 -0.45 13.86 -47.25
C GLU A 157 0.23 15.07 -46.60
N ASP A 158 -0.08 15.33 -45.33
CA ASP A 158 0.47 16.44 -44.56
C ASP A 158 1.86 16.11 -43.99
N LYS A 159 2.73 17.13 -43.97
CA LYS A 159 4.09 17.01 -43.44
C LYS A 159 4.06 16.80 -41.93
N VAL A 160 4.59 15.68 -41.46
CA VAL A 160 4.68 15.36 -40.03
C VAL A 160 5.92 16.02 -39.41
N GLU A 161 5.73 16.83 -38.38
CA GLU A 161 6.85 17.40 -37.60
C GLU A 161 7.43 16.37 -36.64
N ILE A 162 8.50 15.70 -37.07
CA ILE A 162 9.24 14.74 -36.25
C ILE A 162 10.36 15.49 -35.51
N VAL A 163 10.34 15.46 -34.18
CA VAL A 163 11.35 16.16 -33.35
C VAL A 163 12.61 15.33 -33.18
N GLU A 164 12.43 14.05 -32.87
CA GLU A 164 13.56 13.16 -32.62
C GLU A 164 13.16 11.73 -32.99
N VAL A 165 14.07 10.99 -33.61
CA VAL A 165 13.92 9.55 -33.83
C VAL A 165 15.09 8.86 -33.17
N ARG A 166 14.79 7.88 -32.31
CA ARG A 166 15.81 7.06 -31.66
C ARG A 166 15.53 5.58 -31.86
N PRO A 167 16.56 4.77 -32.13
CA PRO A 167 16.42 3.32 -32.11
C PRO A 167 16.13 2.87 -30.68
N LEU A 168 15.13 2.00 -30.53
CA LEU A 168 14.72 1.43 -29.26
C LEU A 168 15.22 -0.01 -29.17
N GLY A 169 16.11 -0.27 -28.22
CA GLY A 169 16.69 -1.59 -27.96
C GLY A 169 18.19 -1.62 -28.17
N ASN A 170 18.75 -2.83 -28.17
CA ASN A 170 20.19 -3.04 -28.25
C ASN A 170 20.67 -2.85 -29.70
N LYS A 171 21.70 -2.02 -29.90
CA LYS A 171 22.21 -1.62 -31.23
C LYS A 171 22.66 -2.80 -32.12
N ASN A 172 22.88 -3.96 -31.53
CA ASN A 172 23.42 -5.13 -32.21
C ASN A 172 22.36 -6.00 -32.92
N MET A 173 21.10 -5.57 -32.98
CA MET A 173 20.03 -6.34 -33.64
C MET A 173 19.67 -5.74 -35.00
N LYS A 174 19.85 -6.53 -36.07
CA LYS A 174 19.47 -6.18 -37.47
C LYS A 174 17.96 -5.91 -37.69
N LYS A 175 17.16 -6.00 -36.63
CA LYS A 175 15.73 -5.69 -36.57
C LYS A 175 15.46 -5.01 -35.23
N SER A 176 15.45 -3.69 -35.20
CA SER A 176 15.18 -2.90 -34.00
C SER A 176 13.87 -2.13 -34.15
N ASN A 177 13.19 -1.92 -33.03
CA ASN A 177 12.03 -1.04 -32.99
C ASN A 177 12.54 0.40 -33.03
N LEU A 178 11.94 1.27 -33.83
CA LEU A 178 12.21 2.70 -33.77
C LEU A 178 11.21 3.34 -32.80
N LYS A 179 11.68 4.24 -31.95
CA LYS A 179 10.82 5.13 -31.18
C LYS A 179 10.97 6.53 -31.76
N SER A 180 9.93 6.99 -32.42
CA SER A 180 9.81 8.38 -32.89
C SER A 180 9.11 9.21 -31.82
N PHE A 181 9.67 10.39 -31.55
CA PHE A 181 9.08 11.44 -30.74
C PHE A 181 8.38 12.38 -31.73
N ILE A 182 7.07 12.23 -31.84
CA ILE A 182 6.23 13.05 -32.70
C ILE A 182 5.63 14.13 -31.80
N LYS A 183 6.15 15.34 -31.88
CA LYS A 183 5.63 16.45 -31.09
C LYS A 183 4.32 16.94 -31.72
N VAL A 184 3.25 16.19 -31.55
CA VAL A 184 1.91 16.71 -31.82
C VAL A 184 1.29 17.17 -30.51
N ASP A 185 2.04 18.04 -29.79
CA ASP A 185 1.38 18.96 -28.84
C ASP A 185 0.52 19.98 -29.58
N LYS A 186 0.66 20.03 -30.92
CA LYS A 186 0.08 21.02 -31.81
C LYS A 186 -0.67 20.32 -32.95
N LEU A 187 -1.98 20.37 -32.92
CA LEU A 187 -2.88 20.04 -34.00
C LEU A 187 -2.85 21.20 -35.01
N ILE A 188 -2.31 20.98 -36.20
CA ILE A 188 -2.30 21.98 -37.27
C ILE A 188 -3.47 21.68 -38.22
N ILE A 189 -4.37 22.64 -38.42
CA ILE A 189 -5.51 22.52 -39.34
C ILE A 189 -5.58 23.79 -40.17
N ASN A 190 -5.43 23.69 -41.50
CA ASN A 190 -5.43 24.85 -42.40
C ASN A 190 -4.50 25.99 -41.92
N ASP A 191 -3.25 25.65 -41.62
CA ASP A 191 -2.22 26.56 -41.07
C ASP A 191 -2.51 27.12 -39.66
N VAL A 192 -3.60 26.70 -39.01
CA VAL A 192 -3.96 27.08 -37.64
C VAL A 192 -3.37 26.06 -36.67
N ILE A 193 -2.53 26.52 -35.75
CA ILE A 193 -1.85 25.69 -34.76
C ILE A 193 -2.63 25.70 -33.45
N CYS A 194 -3.32 24.61 -33.13
CA CYS A 194 -4.03 24.40 -31.88
C CYS A 194 -3.20 23.51 -30.95
N SER A 195 -3.02 23.85 -29.69
CA SER A 195 -2.38 22.96 -28.70
C SER A 195 -3.39 22.21 -27.84
N TRP A 196 -2.98 21.14 -27.15
CA TRP A 196 -3.83 20.49 -26.14
C TRP A 196 -3.43 20.93 -24.73
N ASP A 197 -4.38 21.51 -24.00
CA ASP A 197 -4.32 21.87 -22.59
C ASP A 197 -5.11 20.85 -21.74
N ASP A 198 -4.54 20.41 -20.63
CA ASP A 198 -5.16 19.37 -19.79
C ASP A 198 -6.38 19.87 -19.00
N THR A 199 -6.58 21.19 -18.89
CA THR A 199 -7.71 21.81 -18.17
C THR A 199 -8.80 22.31 -19.12
N MET A 200 -8.40 22.91 -20.24
CA MET A 200 -9.30 23.51 -21.22
C MET A 200 -9.53 22.62 -22.44
N GLY A 201 -8.75 21.56 -22.64
CA GLY A 201 -8.81 20.72 -23.83
C GLY A 201 -8.06 21.36 -24.99
N LEU A 202 -8.64 21.34 -26.18
CA LEU A 202 -8.01 21.99 -27.34
C LEU A 202 -7.93 23.52 -27.10
N SER A 203 -6.74 24.11 -27.21
CA SER A 203 -6.47 25.55 -27.05
C SER A 203 -5.90 26.16 -28.33
N TYR A 204 -6.31 27.40 -28.63
CA TYR A 204 -5.80 28.20 -29.75
C TYR A 204 -5.56 29.63 -29.25
N GLU A 205 -4.33 30.14 -29.35
CA GLU A 205 -3.98 31.49 -28.87
C GLU A 205 -4.45 31.78 -27.43
N GLU A 206 -4.29 30.81 -26.51
CA GLU A 206 -4.74 30.88 -25.11
C GLU A 206 -6.27 30.88 -24.91
N GLU A 207 -7.06 30.78 -25.98
CA GLU A 207 -8.51 30.62 -25.95
C GLU A 207 -8.95 29.16 -26.15
N PHE A 208 -10.23 28.89 -25.90
CA PHE A 208 -10.84 27.58 -26.11
C PHE A 208 -10.91 27.25 -27.61
N GLY A 209 -10.03 26.37 -28.06
CA GLY A 209 -9.78 26.05 -29.47
C GLY A 209 -10.94 25.35 -30.18
N ALA A 210 -11.96 24.86 -29.46
CA ALA A 210 -13.13 24.25 -30.10
C ALA A 210 -13.92 25.24 -30.96
N ALA A 211 -13.97 26.51 -30.57
CA ALA A 211 -14.63 27.56 -31.36
C ALA A 211 -13.90 27.76 -32.71
N LYS A 212 -12.57 27.77 -32.68
CA LYS A 212 -11.75 27.90 -33.90
C LYS A 212 -11.87 26.65 -34.77
N LEU A 213 -11.89 25.47 -34.16
CA LEU A 213 -12.11 24.21 -34.87
C LEU A 213 -13.47 24.18 -35.59
N LYS A 214 -14.52 24.72 -34.97
CA LYS A 214 -15.85 24.85 -35.56
C LYS A 214 -15.87 25.80 -36.76
N GLU A 215 -15.13 26.91 -36.69
CA GLU A 215 -14.97 27.84 -37.82
C GLU A 215 -14.30 27.15 -39.02
N ILE A 216 -13.26 26.35 -38.76
CA ILE A 216 -12.47 25.70 -39.82
C ILE A 216 -13.22 24.51 -40.45
N VAL A 217 -13.81 23.65 -39.62
CA VAL A 217 -14.40 22.37 -40.07
C VAL A 217 -15.90 22.52 -40.37
N GLY A 218 -16.54 23.58 -39.87
CA GLY A 218 -17.99 23.78 -39.98
C GLY A 218 -18.83 22.89 -39.05
N HIS A 219 -18.19 22.20 -38.09
CA HIS A 219 -18.87 21.31 -37.15
C HIS A 219 -18.44 21.55 -35.70
N ASP A 220 -19.38 21.42 -34.76
CA ASP A 220 -19.14 21.70 -33.35
C ASP A 220 -18.62 20.45 -32.61
N PHE A 221 -17.35 20.45 -32.26
CA PHE A 221 -16.70 19.37 -31.52
C PHE A 221 -16.60 19.64 -30.00
N SER A 222 -17.23 20.70 -29.49
CA SER A 222 -17.07 21.11 -28.09
C SER A 222 -17.48 20.01 -27.10
N GLU A 223 -18.59 19.30 -27.37
CA GLU A 223 -19.03 18.18 -26.53
C GLU A 223 -18.03 17.02 -26.54
N PHE A 224 -17.48 16.70 -27.72
CA PHE A 224 -16.48 15.65 -27.86
C PHE A 224 -15.19 15.99 -27.10
N ILE A 225 -14.69 17.22 -27.24
CA ILE A 225 -13.50 17.71 -26.53
C ILE A 225 -13.73 17.71 -25.01
N HIS A 226 -14.92 18.14 -24.55
CA HIS A 226 -15.28 18.04 -23.14
C HIS A 226 -15.38 16.59 -22.65
N GLY A 227 -15.89 15.67 -23.48
CA GLY A 227 -15.92 14.24 -23.16
C GLY A 227 -14.53 13.64 -22.96
N LEU A 228 -13.54 14.09 -23.73
CA LEU A 228 -12.15 13.68 -23.58
C LEU A 228 -11.53 14.18 -22.26
N LEU A 229 -11.90 15.37 -21.80
CA LEU A 229 -11.48 15.91 -20.50
C LEU A 229 -12.07 15.15 -19.31
N GLN A 230 -13.24 14.54 -19.49
CA GLN A 230 -13.95 13.82 -18.43
C GLN A 230 -13.64 12.31 -18.39
N GLU A 231 -12.54 11.84 -18.99
CA GLU A 231 -12.26 10.40 -19.20
C GLU A 231 -12.73 9.55 -18.00
N PRO A 232 -13.74 8.68 -18.16
CA PRO A 232 -14.31 7.96 -17.03
C PRO A 232 -13.24 7.04 -16.44
N PRO A 233 -13.26 6.78 -15.11
CA PRO A 233 -12.27 5.93 -14.48
C PRO A 233 -12.29 4.57 -15.17
N ARG A 234 -11.24 4.28 -15.96
CA ARG A 234 -11.07 2.98 -16.60
C ARG A 234 -11.12 1.93 -15.51
N ARG A 235 -12.24 1.21 -15.41
CA ARG A 235 -12.40 0.04 -14.56
C ARG A 235 -11.36 -0.97 -15.00
N ARG A 236 -10.21 -1.03 -14.33
CA ARG A 236 -9.36 -2.21 -14.34
C ARG A 236 -10.16 -3.31 -13.65
N ALA A 237 -10.87 -4.11 -14.46
CA ALA A 237 -11.40 -5.38 -14.02
C ALA A 237 -10.23 -6.23 -13.55
N ASN A 238 -10.21 -6.56 -12.26
CA ASN A 238 -9.32 -7.56 -11.69
C ASN A 238 -9.59 -8.89 -12.41
N LEU A 239 -8.66 -9.37 -13.23
CA LEU A 239 -8.65 -10.76 -13.68
C LEU A 239 -8.24 -11.64 -12.49
N PRO A 240 -8.98 -12.73 -12.19
CA PRO A 240 -8.58 -13.68 -11.16
C PRO A 240 -7.38 -14.50 -11.65
N THR A 241 -6.32 -14.48 -10.85
CA THR A 241 -5.15 -15.34 -10.99
C THR A 241 -5.57 -16.81 -10.89
N SER A 242 -5.37 -17.57 -11.97
CA SER A 242 -5.63 -19.02 -11.99
C SER A 242 -4.53 -19.79 -11.24
N PRO A 243 -4.85 -20.85 -10.47
CA PRO A 243 -3.87 -21.57 -9.66
C PRO A 243 -3.06 -22.60 -10.45
N GLY A 244 -1.89 -22.91 -9.89
CA GLY A 244 -0.78 -23.62 -10.52
C GLY A 244 -1.08 -25.02 -11.07
N ARG A 245 -0.51 -25.27 -12.26
CA ARG A 245 -0.37 -26.58 -12.88
C ARG A 245 0.79 -27.32 -12.21
N GLN A 246 0.48 -28.33 -11.40
CA GLN A 246 1.46 -29.31 -10.93
C GLN A 246 1.99 -30.12 -12.13
N GLN A 247 3.31 -30.10 -12.34
CA GLN A 247 3.98 -31.05 -13.22
C GLN A 247 4.28 -32.31 -12.41
N SER A 248 3.66 -33.43 -12.78
CA SER A 248 4.06 -34.76 -12.35
C SER A 248 5.26 -35.21 -13.18
N SER A 249 6.36 -35.49 -12.48
CA SER A 249 7.54 -36.14 -12.99
C SER A 249 7.26 -37.63 -13.24
N SER A 250 7.42 -38.06 -14.49
CA SER A 250 7.44 -39.48 -14.84
C SER A 250 8.90 -39.94 -14.84
N ARG A 251 9.27 -40.75 -13.84
CA ARG A 251 10.45 -41.61 -13.88
C ARG A 251 10.10 -42.80 -14.78
N SER A 252 10.90 -43.06 -15.80
CA SER A 252 10.97 -44.36 -16.48
C SER A 252 12.35 -44.94 -16.26
N ASN A 253 12.42 -45.93 -15.38
CA ASN A 253 13.47 -46.93 -15.36
C ASN A 253 13.07 -48.01 -16.37
N THR A 254 13.81 -48.20 -17.46
CA THR A 254 14.39 -49.45 -17.96
C THR A 254 15.03 -49.19 -19.31
#